data_AF-A0A2I0CX88-F1
#
_entry.id   AF-A0A2I0CX88-F1
#
_cell.length_a   1.000
_cell.length_b   1.000
_cell.length_c   1.000
_cell.angle_alpha   90.00
_cell.angle_beta   90.00
_cell.angle_gamma   90.00
#
_symmetry.space_group_name_H-M   'P 1'
#
loop_
_entity.id
_entity.type
_entity.pdbx_description
1 polymer ?
#
loop_
_entity_poly.entity_id
_entity_poly.type
_entity_poly.pdbx_seq_one_letter_code
_entity_poly.pdbx_strand_id
1 'polypeptide(L)'
;MVTIRVAPEDAVLALRERIEALNVVKKDGAGLDYYDFVRWCSKTWQTVDRIYGQGSPHSEELRTLALANCSCNASLQALVMAEEYHARLLAFIDEIRAGKPE
;
A
#
# COMPACT_ATOMS: atom_id res chain seq x y z
N MET A 1 -3.62 7.37 19.55
CA MET A 1 -3.03 8.57 18.91
C MET A 1 -2.06 8.06 17.86
N VAL A 2 -2.27 8.40 16.60
CA VAL A 2 -1.47 7.87 15.48
C VAL A 2 -0.20 8.70 15.40
N THR A 3 0.96 8.06 15.58
CA THR A 3 2.25 8.76 15.46
C THR A 3 2.71 8.68 14.01
N ILE A 4 2.62 9.80 13.30
CA ILE A 4 3.17 9.97 11.94
C ILE A 4 4.33 10.97 11.95
N ARG A 5 5.27 10.80 11.02
CA ARG A 5 6.51 11.58 10.87
C ARG A 5 6.43 12.69 9.84
N VAL A 6 5.30 12.81 9.15
CA VAL A 6 5.02 13.82 8.12
C VAL A 6 3.70 14.50 8.44
N ALA A 7 3.41 15.64 7.81
CA ALA A 7 2.12 16.30 7.99
C ALA A 7 0.97 15.36 7.54
N PRO A 8 -0.18 15.36 8.23
CA PRO A 8 -1.32 14.51 7.87
C PRO A 8 -1.73 14.62 6.41
N GLU A 9 -1.74 15.83 5.85
CA GLU A 9 -2.11 16.08 4.45
C GLU A 9 -1.12 15.44 3.48
N ASP A 10 0.18 15.56 3.75
CA ASP A 10 1.24 14.96 2.94
C ASP A 10 1.22 13.43 3.01
N ALA A 11 0.85 12.87 4.18
CA ALA A 11 0.67 11.43 4.34
C ALA A 11 -0.51 10.94 3.50
N VAL A 12 -1.66 11.62 3.58
CA VAL A 12 -2.86 11.26 2.81
C VAL A 12 -2.60 11.39 1.31
N LEU A 13 -1.94 12.45 0.87
CA LEU A 13 -1.58 12.65 -0.53
C LEU A 13 -0.69 11.50 -1.02
N ALA A 14 0.37 11.17 -0.28
CA ALA A 14 1.28 10.10 -0.67
C ALA A 14 0.59 8.73 -0.73
N LEU A 15 -0.32 8.42 0.20
CA LEU A 15 -1.10 7.18 0.17
C LEU A 15 -2.06 7.15 -1.04
N ARG A 16 -2.68 8.28 -1.38
CA ARG A 16 -3.52 8.41 -2.58
C ARG A 16 -2.73 8.20 -3.88
N GLU A 17 -1.53 8.75 -3.98
CA GLU A 17 -0.64 8.52 -5.13
C GLU A 17 -0.28 7.03 -5.28
N ARG A 18 -0.11 6.30 -4.17
CA ARG A 18 0.11 4.84 -4.22
C ARG A 18 -1.13 4.09 -4.72
N ILE A 19 -2.33 4.48 -4.28
CA ILE A 19 -3.61 3.93 -4.76
C ILE A 19 -3.80 4.19 -6.25
N GLU A 20 -3.54 5.41 -6.72
CA GLU A 20 -3.62 5.74 -8.15
C GLU A 20 -2.63 4.91 -8.97
N ALA A 21 -1.38 4.82 -8.51
CA ALA A 21 -0.38 3.97 -9.15
C ALA A 21 -0.82 2.50 -9.21
N LEU A 22 -1.51 1.98 -8.20
CA LEU A 22 -2.04 0.61 -8.20
C LEU A 22 -3.12 0.42 -9.27
N ASN A 23 -4.02 1.41 -9.42
CA ASN A 23 -5.07 1.38 -10.44
C ASN A 23 -4.49 1.41 -11.86
N VAL A 24 -3.35 2.06 -12.08
CA VAL A 24 -2.61 2.00 -13.34
C VAL A 24 -2.14 0.57 -13.61
N VAL A 25 -1.50 -0.09 -12.63
CA VAL A 25 -1.05 -1.49 -12.79
C VAL A 25 -2.23 -2.43 -13.09
N LYS A 26 -3.42 -2.21 -12.50
CA LYS A 26 -4.62 -3.03 -12.75
C LYS A 26 -5.22 -2.91 -14.16
N LYS A 27 -4.95 -1.83 -14.91
CA LYS A 27 -5.67 -1.50 -16.16
C LYS A 27 -5.12 -2.15 -17.44
N ASP A 28 -3.93 -2.75 -17.43
CA ASP A 28 -3.25 -3.21 -18.66
C ASP A 28 -3.85 -4.45 -19.36
N GLY A 29 -5.04 -4.91 -18.95
CA GLY A 29 -5.87 -5.85 -19.74
C GLY A 29 -5.35 -7.30 -19.87
N ALA A 30 -4.06 -7.54 -19.63
CA ALA A 30 -3.42 -8.86 -19.67
C ALA A 30 -3.29 -9.52 -18.27
N GLY A 31 -3.79 -8.85 -17.22
CA GLY A 31 -3.55 -9.21 -15.82
C GLY A 31 -2.43 -8.36 -15.20
N LEU A 32 -2.31 -8.41 -13.88
CA LEU A 32 -1.23 -7.73 -13.16
C LEU A 32 0.08 -8.46 -13.46
N ASP A 33 1.05 -7.81 -14.13
CA ASP A 33 2.40 -8.36 -14.20
C ASP A 33 2.95 -8.47 -12.78
N TYR A 34 3.39 -9.67 -12.41
CA TYR A 34 3.88 -9.97 -11.07
C TYR A 34 5.03 -9.04 -10.66
N TYR A 35 5.95 -8.73 -11.58
CA TYR A 35 7.10 -7.87 -11.29
C TYR A 35 6.71 -6.39 -11.16
N ASP A 36 5.72 -5.93 -11.93
CA ASP A 36 5.17 -4.58 -11.75
C ASP A 36 4.45 -4.45 -10.41
N PHE A 37 3.72 -5.48 -10.00
CA PHE A 37 3.12 -5.54 -8.68
C PHE A 37 4.16 -5.53 -7.57
N VAL A 38 5.19 -6.38 -7.64
CA VAL A 38 6.28 -6.42 -6.64
C VAL A 38 7.01 -5.08 -6.57
N ARG A 39 7.29 -4.44 -7.72
CA ARG A 39 7.88 -3.11 -7.78
C ARG A 39 6.98 -2.06 -7.14
N TRP A 40 5.67 -2.16 -7.36
CA TRP A 40 4.69 -1.31 -6.73
C TRP A 40 4.65 -1.54 -5.20
N CYS A 41 4.65 -2.77 -4.72
CA CYS A 41 4.68 -3.11 -3.29
C CYS A 41 5.90 -2.51 -2.60
N SER A 42 7.10 -2.69 -3.17
CA SER A 42 8.35 -2.16 -2.62
C SER A 42 8.30 -0.64 -2.43
N LYS A 43 7.81 0.11 -3.43
CA LYS A 43 7.62 1.56 -3.32
C LYS A 43 6.57 1.93 -2.27
N THR A 44 5.48 1.18 -2.20
CA THR A 44 4.42 1.41 -1.21
C THR A 44 4.95 1.20 0.22
N TRP A 45 5.75 0.18 0.49
CA TRP A 45 6.38 -0.02 1.80
C TRP A 45 7.29 1.13 2.19
N GLN A 46 8.11 1.64 1.25
CA GLN A 46 8.95 2.82 1.50
C GLN A 46 8.10 4.06 1.81
N THR A 47 6.96 4.24 1.15
CA THR A 47 6.02 5.33 1.45
C THR A 47 5.45 5.21 2.86
N VAL A 48 5.02 4.01 3.27
CA VAL A 48 4.48 3.78 4.62
C VAL A 48 5.56 3.93 5.69
N ASP A 49 6.77 3.43 5.45
CA ASP A 49 7.92 3.65 6.34
C ASP A 49 8.27 5.13 6.50
N ARG A 50 8.08 5.95 5.46
CA ARG A 50 8.27 7.41 5.55
C ARG A 50 7.19 8.06 6.42
N ILE A 51 5.96 7.59 6.35
CA ILE A 51 4.82 8.16 7.09
C ILE A 51 4.86 7.75 8.56
N TYR A 52 4.98 6.45 8.86
CA TYR A 52 4.87 5.91 10.22
C TYR A 52 6.23 5.63 10.88
N GLY A 53 7.30 5.59 10.10
CA GLY A 53 8.62 5.19 10.52
C GLY A 53 8.97 3.76 10.10
N GLN A 54 10.26 3.52 9.90
CA GLN A 54 10.79 2.17 9.65
C GLN A 54 10.48 1.24 10.82
N GLY A 55 10.01 0.04 10.50
CA GLY A 55 9.62 -0.98 11.50
C GLY A 55 8.26 -0.71 12.16
N SER A 56 7.46 0.22 11.63
CA SER A 56 6.10 0.42 12.12
C SER A 56 5.23 -0.83 11.85
N PRO A 57 4.23 -1.11 12.73
CA PRO A 57 3.26 -2.19 12.49
C PRO A 57 2.55 -2.06 11.14
N HIS A 58 2.29 -0.83 10.69
CA HIS A 58 1.66 -0.52 9.40
C HIS A 58 2.47 -1.06 8.21
N SER A 59 3.78 -0.90 8.24
CA SER A 59 4.65 -1.43 7.19
C SER A 59 4.77 -2.95 7.23
N GLU A 60 4.88 -3.55 8.42
CA GLU A 60 4.95 -5.00 8.60
C GLU A 60 3.67 -5.71 8.15
N GLU A 61 2.52 -5.10 8.41
CA GLU A 61 1.24 -5.61 7.94
C GLU A 61 1.21 -5.71 6.42
N LEU A 62 1.59 -4.65 5.70
CA LEU A 62 1.65 -4.69 4.24
C LEU A 62 2.62 -5.76 3.74
N ARG A 63 3.80 -5.89 4.36
CA ARG A 63 4.77 -6.94 4.00
C ARG A 63 4.17 -8.33 4.17
N THR A 64 3.42 -8.55 5.24
CA THR A 64 2.77 -9.82 5.55
C THR A 64 1.75 -10.21 4.47
N LEU A 65 1.00 -9.25 3.92
CA LEU A 65 0.11 -9.50 2.79
C LEU A 65 0.91 -10.10 1.62
N ALA A 66 2.06 -9.54 1.26
CA ALA A 66 2.83 -9.98 0.09
C ALA A 66 3.56 -11.34 0.24
N LEU A 67 3.66 -11.91 1.45
CA LEU A 67 4.37 -13.18 1.69
C LEU A 67 3.65 -14.41 1.10
N ALA A 68 2.37 -14.29 0.74
CA ALA A 68 1.53 -15.41 0.29
C ALA A 68 1.71 -15.82 -1.18
N ASN A 69 2.58 -15.16 -1.97
CA ASN A 69 2.70 -15.42 -3.40
C ASN A 69 3.52 -16.68 -3.71
N CYS A 70 2.84 -17.77 -4.11
CA CYS A 70 3.46 -18.95 -4.70
C CYS A 70 3.55 -18.75 -6.23
N SER A 71 4.73 -18.98 -6.82
CA SER A 71 5.08 -18.56 -8.19
C SER A 71 4.21 -19.14 -9.31
N CYS A 72 3.44 -20.20 -9.05
CA CYS A 72 2.64 -20.90 -10.06
C CYS A 72 1.31 -20.20 -10.41
N ASN A 73 0.79 -19.28 -9.59
CA ASN A 73 -0.43 -18.49 -9.87
C ASN A 73 -0.23 -16.97 -9.63
N ALA A 74 1.01 -16.52 -9.77
CA ALA A 74 1.45 -15.19 -9.34
C ALA A 74 0.59 -14.03 -9.86
N SER A 75 0.17 -14.03 -11.13
CA SER A 75 -0.65 -12.94 -11.71
C SER A 75 -2.07 -12.88 -11.14
N LEU A 76 -2.72 -14.04 -10.92
CA LEU A 76 -4.07 -14.07 -10.30
C LEU A 76 -3.99 -13.70 -8.82
N GLN A 77 -2.98 -14.19 -8.11
CA GLN A 77 -2.74 -13.84 -6.71
C GLN A 77 -2.41 -12.34 -6.55
N ALA A 78 -1.65 -11.77 -7.48
CA ALA A 78 -1.31 -10.36 -7.46
C ALA A 78 -2.56 -9.47 -7.61
N LEU A 79 -3.58 -9.88 -8.36
CA LEU A 79 -4.86 -9.17 -8.43
C LEU A 79 -5.61 -9.18 -7.09
N VAL A 80 -5.71 -10.34 -6.42
CA VAL A 80 -6.33 -10.46 -5.10
C VAL A 80 -5.57 -9.61 -4.08
N MET A 81 -4.25 -9.70 -4.08
CA MET A 81 -3.38 -8.92 -3.20
C MET A 81 -3.53 -7.42 -3.44
N ALA A 82 -3.64 -6.98 -4.70
CA ALA A 82 -3.86 -5.57 -5.02
C ALA A 82 -5.13 -5.04 -4.33
N GLU A 83 -6.20 -5.83 -4.24
CA GLU A 83 -7.43 -5.42 -3.56
C GLU A 83 -7.25 -5.30 -2.05
N GLU A 84 -6.54 -6.24 -1.43
CA GLU A 84 -6.20 -6.17 0.00
C GLU A 84 -5.33 -4.96 0.32
N TYR A 85 -4.31 -4.70 -0.49
CA TYR A 85 -3.46 -3.52 -0.39
C TYR A 85 -4.26 -2.23 -0.54
N HIS A 86 -5.17 -2.17 -1.53
CA HIS A 86 -6.02 -1.01 -1.74
C HIS A 86 -6.88 -0.72 -0.51
N ALA A 87 -7.56 -1.73 0.03
CA ALA A 87 -8.37 -1.61 1.24
C ALA A 87 -7.54 -1.13 2.44
N ARG A 88 -6.31 -1.65 2.59
CA ARG A 88 -5.48 -1.27 3.73
C ARG A 88 -4.95 0.15 3.64
N LEU A 89 -4.57 0.61 2.45
CA LEU A 89 -4.16 2.00 2.22
C LEU A 89 -5.31 2.99 2.49
N LEU A 90 -6.56 2.63 2.15
CA LEU A 90 -7.73 3.43 2.53
C LEU A 90 -7.91 3.51 4.05
N ALA A 91 -7.78 2.37 4.74
CA ALA A 91 -7.87 2.34 6.21
C ALA A 91 -6.78 3.21 6.88
N PHE A 92 -5.57 3.25 6.33
CA PHE A 92 -4.51 4.15 6.80
C PHE A 92 -4.87 5.63 6.61
N ILE A 93 -5.47 5.99 5.48
CA ILE A 93 -5.96 7.36 5.24
C ILE A 93 -7.02 7.74 6.28
N ASP A 94 -7.98 6.85 6.55
CA ASP A 94 -9.04 7.09 7.53
C ASP A 94 -8.48 7.23 8.95
N GLU A 95 -7.52 6.38 9.32
CA GLU A 95 -6.80 6.44 10.60
C GLU A 95 -6.05 7.78 10.77
N ILE A 96 -5.32 8.24 9.74
CA ILE A 96 -4.62 9.53 9.78
C ILE A 96 -5.60 10.69 9.95
N ARG A 97 -6.74 10.65 9.25
CA ARG A 97 -7.78 11.69 9.33
C ARG A 97 -8.44 11.72 10.71
N ALA A 98 -8.76 10.56 11.27
CA ALA A 98 -9.35 10.45 12.61
C ALA A 98 -8.37 10.88 13.72
N GLY A 99 -7.06 10.79 13.48
CA GLY A 99 -6.01 11.21 14.41
C GLY A 99 -5.65 12.70 14.36
N LYS A 100 -6.24 13.49 13.45
CA LYS A 100 -5.95 14.92 13.32
C LYS A 100 -6.77 15.72 14.35
N PRO A 101 -6.16 16.47 15.27
CA PRO A 101 -6.89 17.50 16.00
C PRO A 101 -7.26 18.61 15.00
N GLU A 102 -8.54 19.00 14.99
CA GLU A 102 -9.06 20.11 14.18
C GLU A 102 -8.26 21.41 14.35
#